data_AF-A0A9E2X1K3-F1
#
_entry.id   AF-A0A9E2X1K3-F1
#
_cell.length_a   1.000
_cell.length_b   1.000
_cell.length_c   1.000
_cell.angle_alpha   90.00
_cell.angle_beta   90.00
_cell.angle_gamma   90.00
#
_symmetry.space_group_name_H-M   'P 1'
#
loop_
_entity.id
_entity.type
_entity.pdbx_description
1 polymer ?
#
loop_
_entity_poly.entity_id
_entity_poly.type
_entity_poly.pdbx_seq_one_letter_code
_entity_poly.pdbx_strand_id
1 'polypeptide(L)'
;MRSSTHNTQRVAVWDTYARKANGCVLHFDIIVPEDMKKQDKIFEFGKQYLKDKGEPQAILNASYCQFCHLEQITPDIKNTISKQGYFILEMEEIPMRLSNSPTRREMILYLKGHYEKFRFKNFSGITTDEVKRLLEGAK
;
A
#
# COMPACT_ATOMS: atom_id res chain seq x y z
N MET A 1 8.58 -34.73 10.62
CA MET A 1 8.22 -33.81 9.51
C MET A 1 9.07 -32.57 9.66
N ARG A 2 9.89 -32.22 8.67
CA ARG A 2 10.78 -31.05 8.76
C ARG A 2 9.93 -29.78 8.74
N SER A 3 9.79 -29.13 9.89
CA SER A 3 9.35 -27.74 9.95
C SER A 3 10.43 -26.89 9.29
N SER A 4 10.17 -26.43 8.07
CA SER A 4 11.00 -25.40 7.44
C SER A 4 10.79 -24.10 8.23
N THR A 5 11.56 -23.91 9.29
CA THR A 5 11.63 -22.63 9.99
C THR A 5 12.32 -21.66 9.07
N HIS A 6 11.55 -20.88 8.31
CA HIS A 6 12.06 -19.73 7.59
C HIS A 6 12.60 -18.75 8.64
N ASN A 7 13.93 -18.71 8.78
CA ASN A 7 14.62 -17.81 9.69
C ASN A 7 14.72 -16.42 9.07
N THR A 8 13.58 -15.85 8.68
CA THR A 8 13.55 -14.60 7.95
C THR A 8 13.79 -13.45 8.91
N GLN A 9 14.98 -12.84 8.85
CA GLN A 9 15.34 -11.65 9.63
C GLN A 9 14.82 -10.35 8.99
N ARG A 10 14.35 -10.43 7.74
CA ARG A 10 13.81 -9.31 6.99
C ARG A 10 12.47 -9.64 6.35
N VAL A 11 11.73 -8.60 6.04
CA VAL A 11 10.44 -8.67 5.37
C VAL A 11 10.48 -7.85 4.10
N ALA A 12 9.72 -8.29 3.10
CA ALA A 12 9.42 -7.51 1.91
C ALA A 12 8.16 -6.69 2.16
N VAL A 13 8.27 -5.39 1.94
CA VAL A 13 7.16 -4.42 2.07
C VAL A 13 6.60 -4.15 0.68
N TRP A 14 5.29 -4.34 0.53
CA TRP A 14 4.56 -4.11 -0.71
C TRP A 14 3.54 -2.98 -0.52
N ASP A 15 3.84 -1.84 -1.14
CA ASP A 15 3.03 -0.62 -1.06
C ASP A 15 1.76 -0.81 -1.90
N THR A 16 0.59 -0.76 -1.26
CA THR A 16 -0.68 -1.20 -1.82
C THR A 16 -1.79 -0.15 -1.74
N TYR A 17 -2.48 0.07 -2.87
CA TYR A 17 -3.63 0.98 -2.97
C TYR A 17 -4.86 0.24 -3.47
N ALA A 18 -5.98 0.37 -2.76
CA ALA A 18 -7.25 -0.24 -3.14
C ALA A 18 -8.34 0.82 -3.26
N ARG A 19 -9.02 0.87 -4.42
CA ARG A 19 -10.11 1.82 -4.63
C ARG A 19 -11.42 1.22 -4.10
N LYS A 20 -12.01 1.88 -3.09
CA LYS A 20 -13.30 1.52 -2.50
C LYS A 20 -14.46 1.91 -3.42
N ALA A 21 -15.63 1.32 -3.19
CA ALA A 21 -16.85 1.61 -3.95
C ALA A 21 -17.31 3.06 -3.81
N ASN A 22 -17.04 3.69 -2.66
CA ASN A 22 -17.36 5.11 -2.42
C ASN A 22 -16.39 6.09 -3.09
N GLY A 23 -15.40 5.59 -3.83
CA GLY A 23 -14.37 6.39 -4.51
C GLY A 23 -13.19 6.81 -3.64
N CYS A 24 -13.18 6.52 -2.34
CA CYS A 24 -11.97 6.63 -1.52
C CYS A 24 -10.93 5.58 -1.94
N VAL A 25 -9.66 5.82 -1.61
CA VAL A 25 -8.57 4.87 -1.81
C VAL A 25 -7.96 4.52 -0.47
N LEU A 26 -7.92 3.24 -0.14
CA LEU A 26 -7.23 2.72 1.02
C LEU A 26 -5.76 2.49 0.66
N HIS A 27 -4.86 3.03 1.47
CA HIS A 27 -3.41 2.82 1.37
C HIS A 27 -2.94 1.95 2.54
N PHE A 28 -2.29 0.84 2.23
CA PHE A 28 -1.76 -0.10 3.21
C PHE A 28 -0.55 -0.85 2.64
N ASP A 29 0.31 -1.34 3.51
CA ASP A 29 1.43 -2.19 3.12
C ASP A 29 1.11 -3.66 3.38
N ILE A 30 1.44 -4.52 2.42
CA ILE A 30 1.44 -5.98 2.59
C ILE A 30 2.87 -6.40 2.90
N ILE A 31 3.08 -6.89 4.12
CA ILE A 31 4.39 -7.25 4.64
C ILE A 31 4.49 -8.77 4.69
N VAL A 32 5.45 -9.32 3.95
CA VAL A 32 5.65 -10.77 3.80
C VAL A 32 7.11 -11.15 4.05
N PRO A 33 7.42 -12.43 4.34
CA PRO A 33 8.81 -12.90 4.37
C PRO A 33 9.58 -12.52 3.09
N GLU A 34 10.86 -12.16 3.20
CA GLU A 34 11.67 -11.72 2.04
C GLU A 34 11.75 -12.76 0.90
N ASP A 35 11.55 -14.03 1.21
CA ASP A 35 11.55 -15.15 0.25
C ASP A 35 10.19 -15.40 -0.41
N MET A 36 9.13 -14.74 0.07
CA MET A 36 7.82 -14.73 -0.57
C MET A 36 7.84 -13.84 -1.82
N LYS A 37 8.18 -14.43 -2.96
CA LYS A 37 8.25 -13.72 -4.27
C LYS A 37 7.03 -13.92 -5.16
N LYS A 38 6.07 -14.75 -4.74
CA LYS A 38 4.89 -15.09 -5.54
C LYS A 38 3.87 -13.95 -5.46
N GLN A 39 3.93 -13.04 -6.44
CA GLN A 39 3.04 -11.86 -6.50
C GLN A 39 1.56 -12.24 -6.37
N ASP A 40 1.09 -13.28 -7.07
CA ASP A 40 -0.31 -13.73 -6.99
C ASP A 40 -0.76 -14.01 -5.54
N LYS A 41 0.11 -14.62 -4.74
CA LYS A 41 -0.18 -14.91 -3.33
C LYS A 41 -0.21 -13.64 -2.47
N ILE A 42 0.63 -12.66 -2.78
CA ILE A 42 0.63 -11.35 -2.11
C ILE A 42 -0.65 -10.59 -2.45
N PHE A 43 -1.11 -10.66 -3.69
CA PHE A 43 -2.40 -10.12 -4.11
C PHE A 43 -3.57 -10.79 -3.40
N GLU A 44 -3.53 -12.12 -3.23
CA GLU A 44 -4.54 -12.86 -2.46
C GLU A 44 -4.60 -12.38 -1.01
N PHE A 45 -3.47 -12.11 -0.36
CA PHE A 45 -3.45 -11.53 0.99
C PHE A 45 -4.13 -10.17 1.05
N GLY A 46 -3.85 -9.29 0.08
CA GLY A 46 -4.52 -7.99 -0.01
C GLY A 46 -6.03 -8.12 -0.21
N LYS A 47 -6.49 -9.02 -1.10
CA LYS A 47 -7.91 -9.29 -1.32
C LYS A 47 -8.60 -9.87 -0.09
N GLN A 48 -7.95 -10.79 0.61
CA GLN A 48 -8.47 -11.38 1.83
C GLN A 48 -8.62 -10.33 2.92
N TYR A 49 -7.61 -9.49 3.13
CA TYR A 49 -7.68 -8.37 4.06
C TYR A 49 -8.82 -7.39 3.73
N LEU A 50 -8.99 -7.01 2.45
CA LEU A 50 -10.10 -6.13 2.04
C LEU A 50 -11.48 -6.75 2.32
N LYS A 51 -11.62 -8.06 2.11
CA LYS A 51 -12.84 -8.80 2.46
C LYS A 51 -13.10 -8.77 3.97
N ASP A 52 -12.08 -9.02 4.79
CA ASP A 52 -12.18 -9.05 6.25
C ASP A 52 -12.44 -7.65 6.84
N LYS A 53 -11.98 -6.59 6.16
CA LYS A 53 -12.28 -5.19 6.49
C LYS A 53 -13.72 -4.77 6.15
N GLY A 54 -14.45 -5.59 5.40
CA GLY A 54 -15.80 -5.25 4.92
C GLY A 54 -15.80 -4.45 3.60
N GLU A 55 -14.70 -4.47 2.86
CA GLU A 55 -14.53 -3.81 1.55
C GLU A 55 -14.31 -4.84 0.41
N PRO A 56 -15.14 -5.91 0.28
CA PRO A 56 -14.89 -6.99 -0.67
C PRO A 56 -14.97 -6.57 -2.14
N GLN A 57 -15.58 -5.40 -2.41
CA GLN A 57 -15.71 -4.82 -3.75
C GLN A 57 -14.60 -3.81 -4.06
N ALA A 58 -13.65 -3.59 -3.14
CA ALA A 58 -12.54 -2.70 -3.41
C ALA A 58 -11.68 -3.26 -4.55
N ILE A 59 -11.37 -2.40 -5.51
CA ILE A 59 -10.57 -2.76 -6.68
C ILE A 59 -9.10 -2.71 -6.28
N LEU A 60 -8.50 -3.89 -6.24
CA LEU A 60 -7.06 -4.10 -6.12
C LEU A 60 -6.56 -4.72 -7.42
N ASN A 61 -5.80 -3.95 -8.21
CA ASN A 61 -5.18 -4.45 -9.45
C ASN A 61 -3.67 -4.63 -9.28
N ALA A 62 -3.03 -5.33 -10.22
CA ALA A 62 -1.61 -5.64 -10.13
C ALA A 62 -0.69 -4.41 -10.20
N SER A 63 -1.14 -3.33 -10.83
CA SER A 63 -0.38 -2.08 -10.86
C SER A 63 -0.50 -1.25 -9.58
N TYR A 64 -1.38 -1.66 -8.65
CA TYR A 64 -1.62 -0.98 -7.38
C TYR A 64 -0.93 -1.63 -6.18
N CYS A 65 -0.17 -2.72 -6.36
CA CYS A 65 0.66 -3.33 -5.33
C CYS A 65 2.07 -3.52 -5.89
N GLN A 66 3.06 -2.81 -5.33
CA GLN A 66 4.43 -2.93 -5.78
C GLN A 66 5.38 -3.15 -4.62
N PHE A 67 6.37 -4.01 -4.88
CA PHE A 67 7.49 -4.16 -3.97
C PHE A 67 8.19 -2.80 -3.79
N CYS A 68 8.31 -2.37 -2.53
CA CYS A 68 8.95 -1.11 -2.20
C CYS A 68 10.40 -1.34 -1.75
N HIS A 69 10.59 -2.08 -0.66
CA HIS A 69 11.91 -2.32 -0.06
C HIS A 69 11.89 -3.54 0.87
N LEU A 70 13.08 -3.88 1.39
CA LEU A 70 13.23 -4.83 2.50
C LEU A 70 13.42 -4.07 3.80
N GLU A 71 12.75 -4.51 4.86
CA GLU A 71 12.86 -3.94 6.20
C GLU A 71 13.31 -5.01 7.22
N GLN A 72 13.96 -4.60 8.29
CA GLN A 72 14.26 -5.50 9.42
C GLN A 72 12.96 -5.87 10.15
N ILE A 73 12.82 -7.15 10.47
CA ILE A 73 11.61 -7.62 11.14
C ILE A 73 11.62 -7.26 12.62
N THR A 74 10.55 -6.63 13.10
CA THR A 74 10.33 -6.47 14.54
C THR A 74 9.76 -7.77 15.14
N PRO A 75 9.94 -8.03 16.44
CA PRO A 75 9.38 -9.23 17.09
C PRO A 75 7.86 -9.37 16.90
N ASP A 76 7.13 -8.26 16.94
CA ASP A 76 5.66 -8.25 16.80
C ASP A 76 5.22 -8.63 15.38
N ILE A 77 5.87 -8.08 14.36
CA ILE A 77 5.64 -8.44 12.95
C ILE A 77 6.01 -9.91 12.73
N LYS A 78 7.13 -10.37 13.29
CA LYS A 78 7.58 -11.77 13.19
C LYS A 78 6.54 -12.73 13.73
N ASN A 79 6.00 -12.46 14.91
CA ASN A 79 4.99 -13.31 15.53
C ASN A 79 3.71 -13.40 14.69
N THR A 80 3.28 -12.28 14.09
CA THR A 80 2.08 -12.26 13.24
C THR A 80 2.30 -13.01 11.93
N ILE A 81 3.41 -12.72 11.24
CA ILE A 81 3.78 -13.42 10.00
C ILE A 81 3.94 -14.93 10.24
N SER A 82 4.49 -15.33 11.39
CA SER A 82 4.64 -16.76 11.72
C SER A 82 3.30 -17.48 11.88
N LYS A 83 2.22 -16.78 12.24
CA LYS A 83 0.89 -17.36 12.45
C LYS A 83 0.06 -17.44 11.16
N GLN A 84 0.09 -16.40 10.33
CA GLN A 84 -0.81 -16.29 9.17
C GLN A 84 -0.11 -16.07 7.81
N GLY A 85 1.22 -15.92 7.81
CA GLY A 85 2.04 -15.81 6.60
C GLY A 85 2.27 -14.38 6.07
N TYR A 86 1.56 -13.38 6.60
CA TYR A 86 1.69 -11.97 6.22
C TYR A 86 1.26 -11.04 7.36
N PHE A 87 1.59 -9.76 7.24
CA PHE A 87 1.13 -8.68 8.11
C PHE A 87 0.63 -7.53 7.24
N ILE A 88 -0.45 -6.86 7.68
CA ILE A 88 -0.99 -5.68 7.00
C ILE A 88 -0.73 -4.48 7.89
N LEU A 89 -0.07 -3.46 7.33
CA LEU A 89 0.08 -2.16 7.96
C LEU A 89 -0.82 -1.16 7.25
N GLU A 90 -1.90 -0.74 7.90
CA GLU A 90 -2.77 0.31 7.38
C GLU A 90 -2.10 1.68 7.52
N MET A 91 -2.16 2.49 6.47
CA MET A 91 -1.50 3.81 6.45
C MET A 91 -2.52 4.94 6.46
N GLU A 92 -3.27 5.12 5.36
CA GLU A 92 -4.14 6.28 5.17
C GLU A 92 -5.39 5.90 4.36
N GLU A 93 -6.52 6.56 4.64
CA GLU A 93 -7.65 6.60 3.71
C GLU A 93 -7.64 7.93 2.94
N ILE A 94 -7.52 7.84 1.62
CA ILE A 94 -7.41 8.98 0.71
C ILE A 94 -8.80 9.29 0.17
N PRO A 95 -9.35 10.50 0.41
CA PRO A 95 -10.72 10.82 0.01
C PRO A 95 -10.88 10.92 -1.51
N MET A 96 -12.10 10.70 -2.00
CA MET A 96 -12.44 10.87 -3.42
C MET A 96 -12.23 12.30 -3.91
N ARG A 97 -12.36 13.29 -3.02
CA ARG A 97 -12.21 14.72 -3.32
C ARG A 97 -11.34 15.39 -2.26
N LEU A 98 -10.49 16.31 -2.69
CA LEU A 98 -9.73 17.18 -1.80
C LEU A 98 -10.64 18.24 -1.17
N SER A 99 -10.25 18.72 0.01
CA SER A 99 -10.86 19.91 0.62
C SER A 99 -10.58 21.16 -0.22
N ASN A 100 -11.22 22.29 0.11
CA ASN A 100 -11.03 23.55 -0.62
C ASN A 100 -9.61 24.14 -0.44
N SER A 101 -8.92 23.78 0.64
CA SER A 101 -7.58 24.27 0.98
C SER A 101 -6.70 23.11 1.43
N PRO A 102 -6.35 22.17 0.54
CA PRO A 102 -5.60 20.99 0.92
C PRO A 102 -4.15 21.36 1.23
N THR A 103 -3.59 20.70 2.24
CA THR A 103 -2.17 20.74 2.55
C THR A 103 -1.34 20.09 1.43
N ARG A 104 -0.03 20.39 1.40
CA ARG A 104 0.90 19.73 0.47
C ARG A 104 0.87 18.21 0.61
N ARG A 105 0.74 17.67 1.83
CA ARG A 105 0.66 16.23 2.09
C ARG A 105 -0.60 15.64 1.46
N GLU A 106 -1.77 16.23 1.71
CA GLU A 106 -3.04 15.75 1.15
C GLU A 106 -3.03 15.75 -0.38
N MET A 107 -2.47 16.79 -0.99
CA MET A 107 -2.30 16.87 -2.44
C MET A 107 -1.44 15.72 -2.99
N ILE A 108 -0.32 15.41 -2.33
CA ILE A 108 0.56 14.30 -2.71
C ILE A 108 -0.14 12.96 -2.52
N LEU A 109 -0.80 12.74 -1.39
CA LEU A 109 -1.57 11.52 -1.13
C LEU A 109 -2.66 11.33 -2.17
N TYR A 110 -3.38 12.40 -2.53
CA TYR A 110 -4.39 12.36 -3.57
C TYR A 110 -3.81 11.98 -4.93
N LEU A 111 -2.68 12.59 -5.32
CA LEU A 111 -1.97 12.22 -6.55
C LEU A 111 -1.60 10.73 -6.54
N LYS A 112 -1.00 10.24 -5.45
CA LYS A 112 -0.58 8.84 -5.32
C LYS A 112 -1.74 7.84 -5.34
N GLY A 113 -2.84 8.17 -4.65
CA GLY A 113 -3.99 7.29 -4.52
C GLY A 113 -4.80 7.17 -5.81
N HIS A 114 -5.02 8.29 -6.51
CA HIS A 114 -5.97 8.36 -7.63
C HIS A 114 -5.33 8.29 -9.02
N TYR A 115 -4.02 8.48 -9.14
CA TYR A 115 -3.35 8.49 -10.43
C TYR A 115 -2.12 7.58 -10.42
N GLU A 116 -2.19 6.54 -11.24
CA GLU A 116 -1.17 5.48 -11.31
C GLU A 116 0.24 6.02 -11.58
N LYS A 117 0.37 7.02 -12.46
CA LYS A 117 1.65 7.67 -12.79
C LYS A 117 2.35 8.36 -11.62
N PHE A 118 1.64 8.63 -10.51
CA PHE A 118 2.18 9.35 -9.36
C PHE A 118 2.38 8.49 -8.11
N ARG A 119 1.79 7.30 -8.06
CA ARG A 119 1.78 6.42 -6.88
C ARG A 119 3.15 6.22 -6.25
N PHE A 120 4.14 5.88 -7.08
CA PHE A 120 5.52 5.64 -6.66
C PHE A 120 6.47 6.80 -7.03
N LYS A 121 5.91 7.94 -7.44
CA LYS A 121 6.73 9.12 -7.75
C LYS A 121 7.34 9.66 -6.45
N ASN A 122 8.63 9.96 -6.51
CA ASN A 122 9.29 10.69 -5.45
C ASN A 122 8.90 12.18 -5.53
N PHE A 123 8.32 12.70 -4.45
CA PHE A 123 7.93 14.11 -4.32
C PHE A 123 8.92 14.94 -3.49
N SER A 124 10.04 14.34 -3.07
CA SER A 124 11.14 15.07 -2.45
C SER A 124 11.71 16.09 -3.43
N GLY A 125 11.89 17.33 -2.98
CA GLY A 125 12.35 18.44 -3.82
C GLY A 125 11.27 19.08 -4.70
N ILE A 126 10.07 18.50 -4.82
CA ILE A 126 8.96 19.11 -5.55
C ILE A 126 8.25 20.13 -4.66
N THR A 127 8.19 21.38 -5.10
CA THR A 127 7.55 22.50 -4.37
C THR A 127 6.03 22.33 -4.28
N THR A 128 5.39 23.04 -3.34
CA THR A 128 3.93 23.02 -3.20
C THR A 128 3.22 23.46 -4.49
N ASP A 129 3.73 24.47 -5.18
CA ASP A 129 3.10 24.97 -6.41
C ASP A 129 3.30 24.03 -7.60
N GLU A 130 4.42 23.31 -7.67
CA GLU A 130 4.58 22.22 -8.64
C GLU A 130 3.59 21.08 -8.38
N VAL A 131 3.37 20.71 -7.11
CA VAL A 131 2.35 19.71 -6.76
C VAL A 131 0.96 20.17 -7.19
N LYS A 132 0.60 21.44 -7.01
CA LYS A 132 -0.68 22.00 -7.50
C LYS A 132 -0.79 21.90 -9.02
N ARG A 133 0.26 22.26 -9.77
CA ARG A 133 0.29 22.11 -11.23
C ARG A 133 0.12 20.66 -11.67
N LEU A 134 0.74 19.71 -10.96
CA LEU A 134 0.55 18.29 -11.22
C LEU A 134 -0.89 17.83 -10.99
N LEU A 135 -1.56 18.35 -9.95
CA LEU A 135 -2.97 18.06 -9.69
C LEU A 135 -3.89 18.63 -10.77
N GLU A 136 -3.64 19.86 -11.21
CA GLU A 136 -4.41 20.52 -12.26
C GLU A 136 -4.29 19.78 -13.60
N GLY A 137 -3.08 19.37 -13.99
CA GLY A 137 -2.85 18.61 -15.22
C GLY A 137 -3.15 17.11 -15.13
N ALA A 138 -3.60 16.61 -13.97
CA ALA A 138 -4.00 15.22 -13.79
C ALA A 138 -5.51 15.01 -13.91
N LYS A 139 -6.30 16.03 -13.56
CA LYS A 139 -7.75 16.08 -13.78
C LYS A 139 -8.07 16.10 -15.27
#